data_AF-A0A2M7TL82-F1
#
_entry.id   AF-A0A2M7TL82-F1
#
_cell.length_a   1.000
_cell.length_b   1.000
_cell.length_c   1.000
_cell.angle_alpha   90.00
_cell.angle_beta   90.00
_cell.angle_gamma   90.00
#
_symmetry.space_group_name_H-M   'P 1'
#
loop_
_entity.id
_entity.type
_entity.pdbx_description
1 polymer ?
#
loop_
_entity_poly.entity_id
_entity_poly.type
_entity_poly.pdbx_seq_one_letter_code
_entity_poly.pdbx_strand_id
1 'polypeptide(L)'
;EMGRDVFLGLDVASDSFYKDGSYQIRDKSSPLDDNGLLEYYKTINNQYHLAVLEDPFYEDGWGSWQKLTAEFGNQIAIVGDDLLATNFKRVQKAITEKACNTVLIKPNQIGTISETLSVIKLAKEANWKVIVSHRSGETNDSFIADFAVGIGADYVKFGAPARGERVAKYNRLSSIENETH
;
A
#
# COMPACT_ATOMS: atom_id res chain seq x y z
N GLU A 1 11.04 -12.18 -17.12
CA GLU A 1 10.80 -13.33 -16.22
C GLU A 1 10.16 -12.86 -14.92
N MET A 2 9.20 -13.62 -14.41
CA MET A 2 8.59 -13.36 -13.09
C MET A 2 9.66 -13.46 -12.00
N GLY A 3 9.65 -12.54 -11.05
CA GLY A 3 10.63 -12.48 -9.95
C GLY A 3 12.00 -11.91 -10.34
N ARG A 4 12.19 -11.50 -11.60
CA ARG A 4 13.42 -10.83 -12.09
C ARG A 4 13.11 -9.50 -12.76
N ASP A 5 12.23 -9.52 -13.76
CA ASP A 5 11.84 -8.33 -14.53
C ASP A 5 10.50 -7.75 -14.06
N VAL A 6 9.62 -8.62 -13.57
CA VAL A 6 8.29 -8.26 -13.07
C VAL A 6 8.04 -8.95 -11.74
N PHE A 7 7.55 -8.20 -10.77
CA PHE A 7 7.19 -8.68 -9.44
C PHE A 7 5.68 -8.53 -9.21
N LEU A 8 5.13 -9.36 -8.33
CA LEU A 8 3.72 -9.30 -7.98
C LEU A 8 3.50 -8.53 -6.67
N GLY A 9 2.42 -7.77 -6.64
CA GLY A 9 1.91 -7.12 -5.44
C GLY A 9 0.42 -7.42 -5.30
N LEU A 10 -0.07 -7.44 -4.06
CA LEU A 10 -1.48 -7.66 -3.77
C LEU A 10 -2.00 -6.57 -2.84
N ASP A 11 -3.09 -5.93 -3.25
CA ASP A 11 -3.94 -5.11 -2.40
C ASP A 11 -5.14 -5.96 -2.00
N VAL A 12 -5.17 -6.37 -0.73
CA VAL A 12 -6.15 -7.32 -0.23
C VAL A 12 -7.43 -6.59 0.20
N ALA A 13 -7.32 -5.36 0.72
CA ALA A 13 -8.42 -4.59 1.28
C ALA A 13 -9.30 -5.45 2.24
N SER A 14 -8.64 -6.05 3.24
CA SER A 14 -9.23 -7.12 4.07
C SER A 14 -10.49 -6.72 4.82
N ASP A 15 -10.62 -5.43 5.16
CA ASP A 15 -11.82 -4.85 5.76
C ASP A 15 -13.10 -5.13 4.95
N SER A 16 -12.98 -5.26 3.62
CA SER A 16 -14.13 -5.53 2.73
C SER A 16 -14.76 -6.93 2.92
N PHE A 17 -14.03 -7.86 3.54
CA PHE A 17 -14.50 -9.22 3.81
C PHE A 17 -14.25 -9.67 5.26
N TYR A 18 -13.83 -8.76 6.14
CA TYR A 18 -13.74 -9.01 7.57
C TYR A 18 -15.12 -8.88 8.23
N LYS A 19 -15.53 -9.90 8.98
CA LYS A 19 -16.82 -9.96 9.65
C LYS A 19 -16.72 -10.80 10.93
N ASP A 20 -17.20 -10.22 12.03
CA ASP A 20 -17.36 -10.89 13.33
C ASP A 20 -16.07 -11.59 13.83
N GLY A 21 -14.89 -10.97 13.64
CA GLY A 21 -13.61 -11.54 14.07
C GLY A 21 -12.94 -12.50 13.10
N SER A 22 -13.48 -12.64 11.88
CA SER A 22 -13.00 -13.59 10.87
C SER A 22 -13.08 -13.03 9.45
N TYR A 23 -12.39 -13.66 8.50
CA TYR A 23 -12.28 -13.24 7.11
C TYR A 23 -13.06 -14.19 6.20
N GLN A 24 -14.03 -13.64 5.46
CA GLN A 24 -14.96 -14.37 4.60
C GLN A 24 -14.44 -14.41 3.16
N ILE A 25 -13.61 -15.40 2.83
CA ILE A 25 -13.11 -15.57 1.45
C ILE A 25 -14.08 -16.46 0.65
N ARG A 26 -14.61 -15.92 -0.45
CA ARG A 26 -15.72 -16.55 -1.22
C ARG A 26 -15.43 -17.98 -1.68
N ASP A 27 -14.18 -18.32 -1.99
CA ASP A 27 -13.77 -19.64 -2.49
C ASP A 27 -13.29 -20.59 -1.37
N LYS A 28 -13.36 -20.16 -0.10
CA LYS A 28 -13.08 -20.99 1.07
C LYS A 28 -14.38 -21.45 1.71
N SER A 29 -14.44 -22.73 2.07
CA SER A 29 -15.59 -23.33 2.75
C SER A 29 -15.77 -22.87 4.20
N SER A 30 -14.74 -22.26 4.79
CA SER A 30 -14.75 -21.79 6.17
C SER A 30 -14.03 -20.46 6.30
N PRO A 31 -14.52 -19.54 7.14
CA PRO A 31 -13.84 -18.28 7.40
C PRO A 31 -12.45 -18.53 8.00
N LEU A 32 -11.52 -17.62 7.72
CA LEU A 32 -10.19 -17.64 8.34
C LEU A 32 -10.18 -16.71 9.55
N ASP A 33 -9.53 -17.10 10.62
CA ASP A 33 -9.12 -16.15 11.65
C ASP A 33 -7.81 -15.46 11.22
N ASP A 34 -7.27 -14.57 12.07
CA ASP A 34 -6.01 -13.89 11.78
C ASP A 34 -4.84 -14.85 11.51
N ASN A 35 -4.75 -15.95 12.26
CA ASN A 35 -3.66 -16.92 12.07
C ASN A 35 -3.85 -17.71 10.77
N GLY A 36 -5.08 -18.13 10.46
CA GLY A 36 -5.41 -18.81 9.22
C GLY A 36 -5.13 -17.94 7.99
N LEU A 37 -5.40 -16.64 8.07
CA LEU A 37 -5.11 -15.70 6.99
C LEU A 37 -3.60 -15.44 6.86
N LEU A 38 -2.85 -15.38 7.97
CA LEU A 38 -1.38 -15.33 7.95
C LEU A 38 -0.76 -16.55 7.23
N GLU A 39 -1.21 -17.76 7.55
CA GLU A 39 -0.76 -18.99 6.89
C GLU A 39 -1.16 -19.02 5.40
N TYR A 40 -2.29 -18.42 5.05
CA TYR A 40 -2.68 -18.23 3.66
C TYR A 40 -1.70 -17.32 2.91
N TYR A 41 -1.26 -16.21 3.52
CA TYR A 41 -0.23 -15.35 2.92
C TYR A 41 1.12 -16.03 2.79
N LYS A 42 1.53 -16.88 3.75
CA LYS A 42 2.74 -17.73 3.61
C LYS A 42 2.65 -18.61 2.37
N THR A 43 1.50 -19.23 2.14
CA THR A 43 1.27 -20.08 0.98
C THR A 43 1.38 -19.28 -0.32
N ILE A 44 0.73 -18.13 -0.41
CA ILE A 44 0.80 -17.25 -1.60
C ILE A 44 2.25 -16.78 -1.83
N ASN A 45 2.93 -16.30 -0.81
CA ASN A 45 4.27 -15.78 -0.96
C ASN A 45 5.29 -16.86 -1.37
N ASN A 46 5.13 -18.10 -0.87
CA ASN A 46 5.98 -19.21 -1.28
C ASN A 46 5.81 -19.58 -2.77
N GLN A 47 4.63 -19.35 -3.34
CA GLN A 47 4.34 -19.66 -4.73
C GLN A 47 4.71 -18.52 -5.69
N TYR A 48 4.48 -17.27 -5.26
CA TYR A 48 4.50 -16.11 -6.15
C TYR A 48 5.59 -15.08 -5.82
N HIS A 49 6.27 -15.21 -4.68
CA HIS A 49 7.33 -14.31 -4.21
C HIS A 49 6.91 -12.84 -4.29
N LEU A 50 5.91 -12.47 -3.47
CA LEU A 50 5.32 -11.14 -3.50
C LEU A 50 6.37 -10.08 -3.14
N ALA A 51 6.40 -8.98 -3.89
CA ALA A 51 7.18 -7.81 -3.53
C ALA A 51 6.40 -6.85 -2.62
N VAL A 52 5.07 -6.84 -2.73
CA VAL A 52 4.17 -5.90 -2.02
C VAL A 52 2.94 -6.65 -1.50
N LEU A 53 2.55 -6.38 -0.26
CA LEU A 53 1.30 -6.85 0.32
C LEU A 53 0.64 -5.70 1.09
N GLU A 54 -0.52 -5.26 0.61
CA GLU A 54 -1.27 -4.10 1.09
C GLU A 54 -2.58 -4.53 1.75
N ASP A 55 -2.90 -3.88 2.88
CA ASP A 55 -4.07 -4.14 3.75
C ASP A 55 -4.44 -5.62 3.97
N PRO A 56 -3.47 -6.46 4.43
CA PRO A 56 -3.64 -7.90 4.63
C PRO A 56 -4.53 -8.29 5.81
N PHE A 57 -4.86 -7.36 6.71
CA PHE A 57 -5.73 -7.63 7.86
C PHE A 57 -6.66 -6.45 8.11
N TYR A 58 -7.67 -6.66 8.96
CA TYR A 58 -8.53 -5.62 9.47
C TYR A 58 -7.74 -4.39 9.95
N GLU A 59 -8.23 -3.18 9.67
CA GLU A 59 -7.49 -1.93 9.86
C GLU A 59 -7.08 -1.66 11.31
N ASP A 60 -7.82 -2.20 12.29
CA ASP A 60 -7.49 -2.10 13.72
C ASP A 60 -6.96 -3.43 14.31
N GLY A 61 -6.64 -4.41 13.46
CA GLY A 61 -6.02 -5.69 13.83
C GLY A 61 -4.52 -5.60 14.14
N TRP A 62 -4.08 -4.63 14.95
CA TRP A 62 -2.67 -4.26 15.17
C TRP A 62 -1.75 -5.46 15.47
N GLY A 63 -2.20 -6.43 16.29
CA GLY A 63 -1.41 -7.61 16.61
C GLY A 63 -1.13 -8.51 15.40
N SER A 64 -2.06 -8.61 14.46
CA SER A 64 -1.93 -9.41 13.24
C SER A 64 -0.97 -8.76 12.24
N TRP A 65 -1.05 -7.43 12.12
CA TRP A 65 -0.08 -6.61 11.37
C TRP A 65 1.35 -6.77 11.90
N GLN A 66 1.55 -6.70 13.21
CA GLN A 66 2.86 -6.91 13.84
C GLN A 66 3.42 -8.32 13.56
N LYS A 67 2.60 -9.37 13.70
CA LYS A 67 3.01 -10.76 13.39
C LYS A 67 3.42 -10.91 11.93
N LEU A 68 2.64 -10.36 11.00
CA LEU A 68 2.95 -10.40 9.57
C LEU A 68 4.25 -9.66 9.26
N THR A 69 4.45 -8.48 9.85
CA THR A 69 5.67 -7.69 9.64
C THR A 69 6.89 -8.36 10.25
N ALA A 70 6.74 -9.06 11.38
CA ALA A 70 7.81 -9.89 11.93
C ALA A 70 8.17 -11.07 11.01
N GLU A 71 7.18 -11.69 10.37
CA GLU A 71 7.37 -12.80 9.44
C GLU A 71 8.00 -12.36 8.10
N PHE A 72 7.49 -11.27 7.51
CA PHE A 72 7.78 -10.90 6.12
C PHE A 72 8.39 -9.52 5.92
N GLY A 73 8.51 -8.69 6.96
CA GLY A 73 8.89 -7.28 6.81
C GLY A 73 10.30 -7.05 6.23
N ASN A 74 11.15 -8.07 6.20
CA ASN A 74 12.49 -8.01 5.59
C ASN A 74 12.50 -8.40 4.10
N GLN A 75 11.41 -8.97 3.58
CA GLN A 75 11.31 -9.50 2.21
C GLN A 75 10.20 -8.85 1.39
N ILE A 76 9.11 -8.42 2.04
CA ILE A 76 7.93 -7.84 1.39
C ILE A 76 7.73 -6.41 1.90
N ALA A 77 7.34 -5.50 1.01
CA ALA A 77 6.77 -4.22 1.40
C ALA A 77 5.35 -4.46 1.95
N ILE A 78 5.21 -4.39 3.27
CA ILE A 78 3.92 -4.46 3.98
C ILE A 78 3.36 -3.04 3.99
N VAL A 79 2.31 -2.83 3.20
CA VAL A 79 1.74 -1.50 2.95
C VAL A 79 0.49 -1.31 3.80
N GLY A 80 0.45 -0.22 4.56
CA GLY A 80 -0.78 0.25 5.19
C GLY A 80 -1.45 1.33 4.34
N ASP A 81 -2.69 1.07 3.94
CA ASP A 81 -3.59 2.05 3.34
C ASP A 81 -4.72 2.41 4.30
N ASP A 82 -5.69 1.53 4.55
CA ASP A 82 -6.75 1.76 5.54
C ASP A 82 -6.21 1.76 6.97
N LEU A 83 -5.23 0.87 7.27
CA LEU A 83 -4.49 0.87 8.55
C LEU A 83 -3.94 2.26 8.90
N LEU A 84 -3.48 3.03 7.92
CA LEU A 84 -2.76 4.29 8.15
C LEU A 84 -3.63 5.50 7.79
N ALA A 85 -4.51 5.38 6.81
CA ALA A 85 -5.40 6.40 6.26
C ALA A 85 -4.71 7.74 5.99
N THR A 86 -3.44 7.73 5.57
CA THR A 86 -2.58 8.93 5.46
C THR A 86 -2.62 9.80 6.74
N ASN A 87 -2.78 9.19 7.93
CA ASN A 87 -2.95 9.88 9.20
C ASN A 87 -1.65 9.84 10.03
N PHE A 88 -1.15 11.02 10.40
CA PHE A 88 0.12 11.15 11.13
C PHE A 88 0.19 10.31 12.41
N LYS A 89 -0.89 10.29 13.21
CA LYS A 89 -0.91 9.55 14.49
C LYS A 89 -0.90 8.04 14.26
N ARG A 90 -1.63 7.55 13.25
CA ARG A 90 -1.66 6.11 12.93
C ARG A 90 -0.32 5.66 12.36
N VAL A 91 0.32 6.46 11.50
CA VAL A 91 1.69 6.20 11.02
C VAL A 91 2.69 6.18 12.17
N GLN A 92 2.65 7.16 13.08
CA GLN A 92 3.53 7.18 14.25
C GLN A 92 3.36 5.93 15.14
N LYS A 93 2.11 5.52 15.37
CA LYS A 93 1.80 4.28 16.10
C LYS A 93 2.36 3.06 15.38
N ALA A 94 2.12 2.94 14.07
CA ALA A 94 2.56 1.80 13.28
C ALA A 94 4.09 1.66 13.22
N ILE A 95 4.83 2.78 13.17
CA ILE A 95 6.29 2.78 13.29
C ILE A 95 6.73 2.27 14.66
N THR A 96 6.11 2.76 15.74
CA THR A 96 6.47 2.40 17.12
C THR A 96 6.19 0.92 17.40
N GLU A 97 5.06 0.43 16.90
CA GLU A 97 4.62 -0.95 17.07
C GLU A 97 5.22 -1.93 16.05
N LYS A 98 5.94 -1.43 15.03
CA LYS A 98 6.46 -2.22 13.90
C LYS A 98 5.35 -3.00 13.18
N ALA A 99 4.22 -2.33 12.93
CA ALA A 99 3.03 -2.93 12.34
C ALA A 99 3.11 -3.10 10.82
N CYS A 100 3.87 -2.25 10.11
CA CYS A 100 4.13 -2.35 8.67
C CYS A 100 5.48 -1.65 8.35
N ASN A 101 5.85 -1.54 7.07
CA ASN A 101 7.13 -0.92 6.66
C ASN A 101 7.00 0.02 5.43
N THR A 102 5.77 0.21 4.94
CA THR A 102 5.48 1.01 3.74
C THR A 102 4.15 1.73 3.95
N VAL A 103 4.08 3.00 3.53
CA VAL A 103 2.84 3.80 3.60
C VAL A 103 2.27 4.03 2.21
N LEU A 104 0.96 3.80 2.05
CA LEU A 104 0.22 4.29 0.90
C LEU A 104 -0.26 5.72 1.18
N ILE A 105 0.09 6.65 0.30
CA ILE A 105 -0.26 8.06 0.41
C ILE A 105 -1.36 8.40 -0.57
N LYS A 106 -2.50 8.84 -0.03
CA LYS A 106 -3.60 9.44 -0.77
C LYS A 106 -3.85 10.84 -0.19
N PRO A 107 -3.40 11.92 -0.84
CA PRO A 107 -3.50 13.27 -0.28
C PRO A 107 -4.92 13.66 0.17
N ASN A 108 -5.93 13.12 -0.50
CA ASN A 108 -7.33 13.39 -0.16
C ASN A 108 -7.85 12.68 1.10
N GLN A 109 -7.11 11.73 1.70
CA GLN A 109 -7.48 11.12 2.98
C GLN A 109 -7.23 12.07 4.17
N ILE A 110 -6.16 12.89 4.11
CA ILE A 110 -5.80 13.84 5.17
C ILE A 110 -6.26 15.27 4.86
N GLY A 111 -6.44 15.60 3.58
CA GLY A 111 -7.15 16.81 3.12
C GLY A 111 -6.25 17.96 2.68
N THR A 112 -5.02 18.08 3.20
CA THR A 112 -4.07 19.11 2.76
C THR A 112 -2.70 18.55 2.33
N ILE A 113 -2.03 19.28 1.44
CA ILE A 113 -0.68 18.92 0.99
C ILE A 113 0.33 19.01 2.15
N SER A 114 0.24 20.03 3.00
CA SER A 114 1.16 20.20 4.15
C SER A 114 1.06 19.06 5.15
N GLU A 115 -0.14 18.58 5.45
CA GLU A 115 -0.32 17.42 6.33
C GLU A 115 0.17 16.13 5.65
N THR A 116 -0.11 15.97 4.36
CA THR A 116 0.41 14.84 3.57
C THR A 116 1.95 14.80 3.61
N LEU A 117 2.61 15.94 3.41
CA LEU A 117 4.07 16.07 3.49
C LEU A 117 4.61 15.75 4.89
N SER A 118 3.88 16.09 5.94
CA SER A 118 4.26 15.76 7.32
C SER A 118 4.23 14.24 7.56
N VAL A 119 3.25 13.55 6.99
CA VAL A 119 3.15 12.07 7.03
C VAL A 119 4.28 11.42 6.24
N ILE A 120 4.53 11.90 5.02
CA ILE A 120 5.63 11.42 4.17
C ILE A 120 6.96 11.58 4.88
N LYS A 121 7.20 12.75 5.48
CA LYS A 121 8.44 13.03 6.22
C LYS A 121 8.65 12.03 7.36
N LEU A 122 7.61 11.79 8.16
CA LEU A 122 7.65 10.82 9.25
C LEU A 122 7.97 9.40 8.75
N ALA A 123 7.33 8.97 7.67
CA ALA A 123 7.60 7.66 7.07
C ALA A 123 9.06 7.54 6.59
N LYS A 124 9.56 8.56 5.90
CA LYS A 124 10.95 8.59 5.41
C LYS A 124 11.98 8.60 6.54
N GLU A 125 11.73 9.35 7.62
CA GLU A 125 12.58 9.35 8.82
C GLU A 125 12.65 7.97 9.48
N ALA A 126 11.61 7.14 9.33
CA ALA A 126 11.58 5.75 9.77
C ALA A 126 12.15 4.75 8.74
N ASN A 127 12.75 5.22 7.63
CA ASN A 127 13.20 4.41 6.49
C ASN A 127 12.10 3.55 5.86
N TRP A 128 10.85 4.01 5.93
CA TRP A 128 9.74 3.36 5.23
C TRP A 128 9.70 3.79 3.77
N LYS A 129 9.23 2.86 2.94
CA LYS A 129 8.91 3.20 1.55
C LYS A 129 7.61 4.01 1.49
N VAL A 130 7.52 4.86 0.48
CA VAL A 130 6.34 5.70 0.23
C VAL A 130 5.78 5.37 -1.14
N ILE A 131 4.48 5.03 -1.18
CA ILE A 131 3.74 4.78 -2.41
C ILE A 131 2.70 5.87 -2.59
N VAL A 132 2.77 6.65 -3.66
CA VAL A 132 1.71 7.63 -3.98
C VAL A 132 0.62 6.94 -4.79
N SER A 133 -0.62 7.02 -4.32
CA SER A 133 -1.75 6.28 -4.90
C SER A 133 -2.86 7.19 -5.42
N HIS A 134 -3.52 6.70 -6.46
CA HIS A 134 -4.80 7.21 -6.92
C HIS A 134 -5.96 6.87 -5.96
N ARG A 135 -7.18 7.26 -6.34
CA ARG A 135 -8.45 6.73 -5.80
C ARG A 135 -9.22 5.92 -6.84
N SER A 136 -10.17 5.09 -6.39
CA SER A 136 -11.01 4.27 -7.28
C SER A 136 -11.89 5.10 -8.22
N GLY A 137 -12.39 6.25 -7.77
CA GLY A 137 -12.93 7.31 -8.63
C GLY A 137 -11.85 8.35 -8.91
N GLU A 138 -11.50 8.56 -10.17
CA GLU A 138 -10.49 9.54 -10.58
C GLU A 138 -10.99 10.46 -11.69
N THR A 139 -10.18 11.47 -11.99
CA THR A 139 -10.34 12.40 -13.09
C THR A 139 -9.11 12.34 -14.00
N ASN A 140 -9.03 13.21 -15.01
CA ASN A 140 -7.82 13.35 -15.82
C ASN A 140 -6.74 14.24 -15.17
N ASP A 141 -6.98 14.76 -13.96
CA ASP A 141 -5.96 15.47 -13.19
C ASP A 141 -4.75 14.56 -12.96
N SER A 142 -3.54 15.03 -13.22
CA SER A 142 -2.31 14.24 -13.08
C SER A 142 -1.43 14.67 -11.91
N PHE A 143 -1.96 15.47 -10.97
CA PHE A 143 -1.20 16.07 -9.86
C PHE A 143 -0.36 15.03 -9.10
N ILE A 144 -0.92 13.85 -8.85
CA ILE A 144 -0.23 12.79 -8.10
C ILE A 144 1.04 12.26 -8.79
N ALA A 145 1.19 12.45 -10.11
CA ALA A 145 2.43 12.13 -10.82
C ALA A 145 3.54 13.13 -10.48
N ASP A 146 3.28 14.43 -10.62
CA ASP A 146 4.20 15.50 -10.21
C ASP A 146 4.52 15.42 -8.71
N PHE A 147 3.50 15.16 -7.89
CA PHE A 147 3.66 15.01 -6.45
C PHE A 147 4.58 13.83 -6.10
N ALA A 148 4.40 12.67 -6.74
CA ALA A 148 5.24 11.50 -6.51
C ALA A 148 6.71 11.76 -6.84
N VAL A 149 6.99 12.43 -7.97
CA VAL A 149 8.36 12.80 -8.34
C VAL A 149 8.92 13.85 -7.38
N GLY A 150 8.16 14.92 -7.10
CA GLY A 150 8.60 16.03 -6.26
C GLY A 150 8.91 15.64 -4.81
N ILE A 151 8.20 14.65 -4.27
CA ILE A 151 8.48 14.12 -2.93
C ILE A 151 9.49 12.96 -2.95
N GLY A 152 9.92 12.49 -4.12
CA GLY A 152 10.78 11.31 -4.28
C GLY A 152 10.16 10.05 -3.70
N ALA A 153 8.94 9.72 -4.13
CA ALA A 153 8.26 8.48 -3.77
C ALA A 153 9.02 7.26 -4.30
N ASP A 154 8.98 6.14 -3.58
CA ASP A 154 9.59 4.88 -4.03
C ASP A 154 8.78 4.25 -5.16
N TYR A 155 7.44 4.30 -5.06
CA TYR A 155 6.53 3.73 -6.05
C TYR A 155 5.28 4.59 -6.27
N VAL A 156 4.56 4.29 -7.34
CA VAL A 156 3.24 4.86 -7.64
C VAL A 156 2.20 3.76 -7.86
N LYS A 157 0.97 3.99 -7.39
CA LYS A 157 -0.19 3.10 -7.63
C LYS A 157 -1.27 3.87 -8.39
N PHE A 158 -1.13 3.92 -9.72
CA PHE A 158 -2.03 4.68 -10.60
C PHE A 158 -3.07 3.82 -11.34
N GLY A 159 -3.11 2.52 -11.07
CA GLY A 159 -4.04 1.57 -11.70
C GLY A 159 -3.52 1.02 -13.02
N ALA A 160 -4.35 0.23 -13.70
CA ALA A 160 -3.94 -0.33 -14.99
C ALA A 160 -3.64 0.80 -16.01
N PRO A 161 -2.73 0.57 -16.98
CA PRO A 161 -2.50 1.47 -18.11
C PRO A 161 -3.66 1.39 -19.12
N ALA A 162 -4.88 1.59 -18.61
CA ALA A 162 -6.14 1.54 -19.32
C ALA A 162 -7.08 2.57 -18.68
N ARG A 163 -8.02 3.11 -19.47
CA ARG A 163 -8.90 4.25 -19.11
C ARG A 163 -8.13 5.57 -19.00
N GLY A 164 -8.68 6.64 -19.58
CA GLY A 164 -7.99 7.94 -19.73
C GLY A 164 -7.51 8.53 -18.40
N GLU A 165 -8.35 8.43 -17.36
CA GLU A 165 -8.07 8.92 -16.00
C GLU A 165 -6.84 8.26 -15.33
N ARG A 166 -6.47 7.03 -15.73
CA ARG A 166 -5.24 6.35 -15.24
C ARG A 166 -4.05 6.68 -16.13
N VAL A 167 -4.25 6.57 -17.44
CA VAL A 167 -3.22 6.85 -18.46
C VAL A 167 -2.70 8.28 -18.36
N ALA A 168 -3.54 9.25 -17.99
CA ALA A 168 -3.13 10.64 -17.78
C ALA A 168 -1.93 10.78 -16.82
N LYS A 169 -1.89 10.00 -15.73
CA LYS A 169 -0.79 10.03 -14.76
C LYS A 169 0.49 9.41 -15.34
N TYR A 170 0.37 8.30 -16.08
CA TYR A 170 1.51 7.68 -16.76
C TYR A 170 2.10 8.58 -17.85
N ASN A 171 1.25 9.23 -18.65
CA ASN A 171 1.69 10.21 -19.64
C ASN A 171 2.43 11.37 -18.96
N ARG A 172 1.93 11.85 -17.82
CA ARG A 172 2.60 12.92 -17.07
C ARG A 172 3.97 12.48 -16.55
N LEU A 173 4.12 11.25 -16.03
CA LEU A 173 5.44 10.72 -15.65
C LEU A 173 6.41 10.70 -16.84
N SER A 174 5.96 10.28 -18.02
CA SER A 174 6.78 10.32 -19.23
C SER A 174 7.13 11.74 -19.65
N SER A 175 6.25 12.72 -19.49
CA SER A 175 6.58 14.14 -19.71
C SER A 175 7.64 14.65 -18.73
N ILE A 176 7.50 14.34 -17.44
CA ILE A 176 8.47 14.75 -16.41
C ILE A 176 9.85 14.14 -16.69
N GLU A 177 9.91 12.87 -17.10
CA GLU A 177 11.16 12.21 -17.52
C GLU A 177 11.82 12.99 -18.67
N ASN A 178 11.07 13.32 -19.73
CA ASN A 178 11.60 14.11 -20.85
C ASN A 178 11.99 15.56 -20.48
N GLU A 179 11.41 16.13 -19.42
CA GLU A 179 11.73 17.48 -18.94
C GLU A 179 13.00 17.52 -18.06
N THR A 180 13.37 16.38 -17.46
CA THR A 180 14.44 16.26 -16.46
C THR A 180 15.70 15.55 -16.98
N HIS A 181 15.63 15.00 -18.19
CA HIS A 181 16.74 14.42 -18.95
C HIS A 181 17.17 15.34 -20.10
#